data_AF-A0A6P0XWN7-F1
#
_entry.id   AF-A0A6P0XWN7-F1
#
_cell.length_a   1.000
_cell.length_b   1.000
_cell.length_c   1.000
_cell.angle_alpha   90.00
_cell.angle_beta   90.00
_cell.angle_gamma   90.00
#
_symmetry.space_group_name_H-M   'P 1'
#
loop_
_entity.id
_entity.type
_entity.pdbx_description
1 polymer ?
#
loop_
_entity_poly.entity_id
_entity_poly.type
_entity_poly.pdbx_seq_one_letter_code
_entity_poly.pdbx_strand_id
1 'polypeptide(L)'
;MSYSLDLRTRVIDYIEHGGSILSAARIYKVGRSTIYRWLARVDLKPTKVTRRRRKLDWQALEQDVKENPDFRLCDRAVKFGVNISSIGYALHQMKITQKKRIKVSTKK
;
A
#
# COMPACT_ATOMS: atom_id res chain seq x y z
N MET A 1 3.79 9.57 12.05
CA MET A 1 3.69 8.39 12.94
C MET A 1 2.23 8.20 13.32
N SER A 2 1.73 6.97 13.32
CA SER A 2 0.38 6.66 13.79
C SER A 2 0.43 6.21 15.24
N TYR A 3 -0.40 6.80 16.10
CA TYR A 3 -0.61 6.29 17.46
C TYR A 3 -1.14 4.85 17.44
N SER A 4 -0.77 4.05 18.45
CA SER A 4 -1.22 2.67 18.65
C SER A 4 -2.74 2.59 18.78
N LEU A 5 -3.31 1.42 18.48
CA LEU A 5 -4.76 1.22 18.59
C LEU A 5 -5.23 1.32 20.05
N ASP A 6 -4.49 0.69 20.97
CA ASP A 6 -4.76 0.74 22.42
C ASP A 6 -4.87 2.18 22.95
N LEU A 7 -3.94 3.07 22.56
CA LEU A 7 -4.00 4.47 22.99
C LEU A 7 -5.26 5.18 22.47
N ARG A 8 -5.65 4.92 21.21
CA ARG A 8 -6.85 5.54 20.61
C ARG A 8 -8.11 5.09 21.33
N THR A 9 -8.21 3.80 21.60
CA THR A 9 -9.34 3.19 22.31
C THR A 9 -9.44 3.80 23.71
N ARG A 10 -8.36 3.82 24.50
CA ARG A 10 -8.37 4.42 25.85
C ARG A 10 -8.78 5.90 25.86
N VAL A 11 -8.33 6.66 24.86
CA VAL A 11 -8.67 8.10 24.77
C VAL A 11 -10.15 8.29 24.45
N ILE A 12 -10.72 7.45 23.59
CA ILE A 12 -12.15 7.50 23.26
C ILE A 12 -13.00 7.00 24.42
N ASP A 13 -12.64 5.87 25.03
CA ASP A 13 -13.31 5.35 26.21
C ASP A 13 -13.36 6.43 27.29
N TYR A 14 -12.24 7.11 27.56
CA TYR A 14 -12.20 8.22 28.52
C TYR A 14 -13.20 9.34 28.21
N ILE A 15 -13.40 9.67 26.92
CA ILE A 15 -14.35 10.71 26.50
C ILE A 15 -15.80 10.22 26.61
N GLU A 16 -16.06 8.97 26.24
CA GLU A 16 -17.38 8.34 26.38
C GLU A 16 -17.82 8.23 27.85
N HIS A 17 -16.87 8.04 28.77
CA HIS A 17 -17.11 8.04 30.22
C HIS A 17 -17.21 9.47 30.82
N GLY A 18 -17.40 10.51 30.00
CA GLY A 18 -17.63 11.89 30.45
C GLY A 18 -16.38 12.76 30.56
N GLY A 19 -15.22 12.26 30.11
CA GLY A 19 -13.98 13.03 30.07
C GLY A 19 -14.00 14.14 29.02
N SER A 20 -13.50 15.33 29.38
CA SER A 20 -13.36 16.43 28.41
C SER A 20 -12.21 16.17 27.41
N ILE A 21 -12.34 16.69 26.19
CA ILE A 21 -11.27 16.61 25.17
C ILE A 21 -9.99 17.31 25.65
N LEU A 22 -10.14 18.37 26.45
CA LEU A 22 -9.03 19.11 27.07
C LEU A 22 -8.26 18.27 28.08
N SER A 23 -8.97 17.61 28.98
CA SER A 23 -8.35 16.72 29.97
C SER A 23 -7.72 15.51 29.30
N ALA A 24 -8.40 14.91 28.31
CA ALA A 24 -7.86 13.81 27.52
C ALA A 24 -6.53 14.20 26.83
N ALA A 25 -6.49 15.37 26.19
CA ALA A 25 -5.27 15.87 25.55
C ALA A 25 -4.10 16.03 26.54
N ARG A 26 -4.39 16.49 27.77
CA ARG A 26 -3.38 16.68 28.82
C ARG A 26 -2.91 15.35 29.42
N ILE A 27 -3.83 14.43 29.73
CA ILE A 27 -3.56 13.13 30.35
C ILE A 27 -2.75 12.25 29.40
N TYR A 28 -3.23 12.09 28.16
CA TYR A 28 -2.64 11.19 27.17
C TYR A 28 -1.55 11.86 26.34
N LYS A 29 -1.29 13.16 26.54
CA LYS A 29 -0.31 13.97 25.78
C LYS A 29 -0.54 13.89 24.27
N VAL A 30 -1.80 13.91 23.86
CA VAL A 30 -2.23 13.87 22.45
C VAL A 30 -2.79 15.23 22.06
N GLY A 31 -2.42 15.73 20.88
CA GLY A 31 -2.97 16.97 20.36
C GLY A 31 -4.49 16.92 20.15
N ARG A 32 -5.20 18.00 20.48
CA ARG A 32 -6.67 18.08 20.38
C ARG A 32 -7.19 17.76 18.97
N SER A 33 -6.49 18.23 17.93
CA SER A 33 -6.84 17.94 16.52
C SER A 33 -6.74 16.46 16.16
N THR A 34 -5.93 15.69 16.87
CA THR A 34 -5.84 14.23 16.70
C THR A 34 -7.04 13.54 17.33
N ILE A 35 -7.45 13.98 18.52
CA ILE A 35 -8.64 13.45 19.21
C ILE A 35 -9.90 13.69 18.37
N TYR A 36 -10.08 14.90 17.83
CA TYR A 36 -11.18 15.18 16.90
C TYR A 36 -11.15 14.27 15.66
N ARG A 37 -9.96 13.99 15.11
CA ARG A 37 -9.81 13.05 13.98
C ARG A 37 -10.15 11.61 14.34
N TRP A 38 -10.04 11.20 15.60
CA TRP A 38 -10.45 9.87 16.05
C TRP A 38 -11.96 9.81 16.28
N LEU A 39 -12.55 10.82 16.91
CA LEU A 39 -14.01 10.92 17.09
C LEU A 39 -14.76 10.97 15.76
N ALA A 40 -14.18 11.56 14.72
CA ALA A 40 -14.77 11.61 13.38
C ALA A 40 -14.69 10.28 12.60
N ARG A 41 -14.06 9.23 13.15
CA ARG A 41 -13.89 7.94 12.46
C ARG A 41 -14.77 6.86 13.08
N VAL A 42 -15.36 6.03 12.22
CA VAL A 42 -16.07 4.81 12.63
C VAL A 42 -15.09 3.71 13.07
N ASP A 43 -13.93 3.60 12.39
CA ASP A 43 -12.87 2.65 12.76
C ASP A 43 -11.59 3.39 13.19
N LEU A 44 -11.11 3.05 14.39
CA LEU A 44 -9.91 3.61 15.00
C LEU A 44 -8.62 3.01 14.46
N LYS A 45 -8.69 1.91 13.71
CA LYS A 45 -7.52 1.29 13.11
C LYS A 45 -6.78 2.29 12.22
N PRO A 46 -5.43 2.30 12.28
CA PRO A 46 -4.64 3.07 11.34
C PRO A 46 -4.96 2.65 9.90
N THR A 47 -5.19 3.63 9.02
CA THR A 47 -5.34 3.37 7.60
C THR A 47 -4.03 2.84 7.04
N LYS A 48 -3.99 1.55 6.71
CA LYS A 48 -2.82 0.92 6.08
C LYS A 48 -2.85 1.21 4.58
N VAL A 49 -1.96 2.09 4.13
CA VAL A 49 -1.78 2.34 2.70
C VAL A 49 -0.90 1.23 2.14
N THR A 50 -1.54 0.24 1.51
CA THR A 50 -0.85 -0.91 0.91
C THR A 50 -0.12 -0.54 -0.36
N ARG A 51 -0.73 0.32 -1.20
CA ARG A 51 -0.18 0.76 -2.48
C ARG A 51 -0.47 2.23 -2.70
N ARG A 52 0.56 2.99 -3.09
CA ARG A 52 0.39 4.36 -3.56
C ARG A 52 0.32 4.36 -5.07
N ARG A 53 -0.64 5.11 -5.64
CA ARG A 53 -0.65 5.37 -7.08
C ARG A 53 0.61 6.18 -7.43
N ARG A 54 1.40 5.65 -8.36
CA ARG A 54 2.63 6.24 -8.90
C ARG A 54 2.51 6.26 -10.43
N LYS A 55 3.60 6.54 -11.15
CA LYS A 55 3.62 6.63 -12.61
C LYS A 55 3.21 5.34 -13.34
N LEU A 56 3.45 4.18 -12.74
CA LEU A 56 3.12 2.89 -13.35
C LEU A 56 1.67 2.51 -13.07
N ASP A 57 0.90 2.24 -14.13
CA ASP A 57 -0.37 1.55 -14.03
C ASP A 57 -0.14 0.03 -13.96
N TRP A 58 -0.62 -0.56 -12.88
CA TRP A 58 -0.44 -1.96 -12.55
C TRP A 58 -1.38 -2.86 -13.35
N GLN A 59 -2.59 -2.37 -13.68
CA GLN A 59 -3.54 -3.14 -14.48
C GLN A 59 -3.04 -3.24 -15.92
N ALA A 60 -2.54 -2.13 -16.47
CA ALA A 60 -1.93 -2.10 -17.80
C ALA A 60 -0.68 -2.99 -17.87
N LEU A 61 0.16 -3.01 -16.83
CA LEU A 61 1.32 -3.91 -16.78
C LEU A 61 0.90 -5.38 -16.72
N GLU A 62 -0.15 -5.73 -15.97
CA GLU A 62 -0.63 -7.10 -15.89
C GLU A 62 -1.16 -7.61 -17.24
N GLN A 63 -1.89 -6.77 -17.98
CA GLN A 63 -2.36 -7.08 -19.33
C GLN A 63 -1.19 -7.26 -20.30
N ASP A 64 -0.22 -6.34 -20.29
CA ASP A 64 0.97 -6.41 -21.14
C ASP A 64 1.77 -7.71 -20.95
N VAL A 65 1.89 -8.16 -19.69
CA VAL A 65 2.59 -9.42 -19.36
C VAL A 65 1.83 -10.64 -19.89
N LYS A 66 0.50 -10.62 -19.90
CA LYS A 66 -0.32 -11.73 -20.43
C LYS A 66 -0.23 -11.80 -21.95
N GLU A 67 -0.28 -10.66 -22.64
CA GLU A 67 -0.20 -10.58 -24.09
C GLU A 67 1.20 -10.91 -24.60
N ASN A 68 2.23 -10.39 -23.94
CA ASN A 68 3.60 -10.50 -24.38
C ASN A 68 4.48 -11.09 -23.27
N PRO A 69 4.43 -12.42 -23.05
CA PRO A 69 5.16 -13.05 -21.96
C PRO A 69 6.69 -12.91 -22.15
N ASP A 70 7.18 -12.97 -23.39
CA ASP A 70 8.61 -13.07 -23.70
C ASP A 70 9.37 -11.73 -23.70
N PHE A 71 8.69 -10.59 -23.54
CA PHE A 71 9.36 -9.30 -23.46
C PHE A 71 10.30 -9.20 -22.27
N ARG A 72 11.42 -8.48 -22.47
CA ARG A 72 12.36 -8.20 -21.38
C ARG A 72 11.82 -7.08 -20.51
N LEU A 73 12.35 -6.96 -19.30
CA LEU A 73 12.00 -5.86 -18.40
C LEU A 73 12.37 -4.48 -19.00
N CYS A 74 13.47 -4.41 -19.77
CA CYS A 74 13.90 -3.20 -20.45
C CYS A 74 12.87 -2.72 -21.48
N ASP A 75 12.33 -3.63 -22.29
CA ASP A 75 11.35 -3.30 -23.33
C ASP A 75 10.07 -2.73 -22.70
N ARG A 76 9.60 -3.35 -21.61
CA ARG A 76 8.46 -2.87 -20.83
C ARG A 76 8.74 -1.51 -20.17
N ALA A 77 9.94 -1.33 -19.63
CA ALA A 77 10.33 -0.08 -19.00
C ALA A 77 10.27 1.10 -19.99
N VAL A 78 10.73 0.90 -21.23
CA VAL A 78 10.61 1.89 -22.32
C VAL A 78 9.14 2.14 -22.66
N LYS A 79 8.33 1.08 -22.84
CA LYS A 79 6.89 1.20 -23.16
C LYS A 79 6.11 1.99 -22.11
N PHE A 80 6.37 1.74 -20.82
CA PHE A 80 5.69 2.40 -19.70
C PHE A 80 6.37 3.71 -19.26
N GLY A 81 7.51 4.10 -19.84
CA GLY A 81 8.26 5.29 -19.46
C GLY A 81 8.75 5.28 -18.01
N VAL A 82 9.05 4.11 -17.46
CA VAL A 82 9.52 3.93 -16.08
C VAL A 82 10.89 3.25 -16.04
N ASN A 83 11.53 3.23 -14.88
CA ASN A 83 12.79 2.51 -14.71
C ASN A 83 12.54 0.98 -14.69
N ILE A 84 13.51 0.22 -15.20
CA ILE A 84 13.53 -1.26 -15.21
C ILE A 84 13.28 -1.83 -13.82
N SER A 85 13.92 -1.28 -12.79
CA SER A 85 13.74 -1.71 -11.40
C SER A 85 12.31 -1.52 -10.90
N SER A 86 11.59 -0.51 -11.41
CA SER A 86 10.19 -0.27 -11.06
C SER A 86 9.27 -1.36 -11.61
N ILE A 87 9.52 -1.83 -12.84
CA ILE A 87 8.80 -2.97 -13.43
C ILE A 87 9.10 -4.24 -12.63
N GLY A 88 10.37 -4.53 -12.34
CA GLY A 88 10.76 -5.70 -11.56
C GLY A 88 10.11 -5.73 -10.17
N TYR A 89 10.11 -4.59 -9.47
CA TYR A 89 9.42 -4.43 -8.20
C TYR A 89 7.91 -4.67 -8.32
N ALA A 90 7.27 -4.12 -9.35
CA ALA A 90 5.84 -4.27 -9.57
C ALA A 90 5.46 -5.75 -9.81
N LEU A 91 6.19 -6.45 -10.67
CA LEU A 91 5.96 -7.87 -10.94
C LEU A 91 6.14 -8.73 -9.69
N HIS A 92 7.17 -8.46 -8.88
CA HIS A 92 7.39 -9.14 -7.61
C HIS A 92 6.22 -8.94 -6.64
N GLN A 93 5.72 -7.71 -6.51
CA GLN A 93 4.55 -7.40 -5.67
C GLN A 93 3.24 -8.01 -6.20
N MET A 94 3.12 -8.22 -7.52
CA MET A 94 2.02 -8.97 -8.14
C MET A 94 2.19 -10.49 -8.02
N LYS A 95 3.34 -10.98 -7.53
CA LYS A 95 3.73 -12.41 -7.50
C LYS A 95 3.74 -13.07 -8.89
N ILE A 96 3.99 -12.28 -9.93
CA ILE A 96 4.14 -12.78 -11.30
C ILE A 96 5.60 -13.19 -11.49
N THR A 97 5.83 -14.46 -11.81
CA THR A 97 7.15 -14.97 -12.19
C THR A 97 7.07 -15.65 -13.54
N GLN A 98 7.98 -15.29 -14.45
CA GLN A 98 8.08 -15.92 -15.76
C GLN A 98 9.37 -16.72 -15.83
N LYS A 99 9.25 -18.05 -15.80
CA LYS A 99 10.39 -18.96 -16.06
C LYS A 99 10.36 -19.32 -17.53
N LYS A 100 11.42 -18.96 -18.26
CA LYS A 100 11.57 -19.36 -19.67
C LYS A 100 11.62 -20.88 -19.75
N ARG A 101 10.71 -21.46 -20.54
CA ARG A 101 10.77 -22.86 -20.95
C ARG A 101 11.52 -22.89 -22.28
N ILE A 102 12.72 -23.48 -22.29
CA ILE A 102 13.47 -23.70 -23.52
C ILE A 102 12.67 -24.72 -24.33
N LYS A 103 12.03 -24.29 -25.43
CA LYS A 103 11.44 -25.23 -26.39
C LYS A 103 12.59 -25.83 -27.18
N VAL A 104 13.04 -27.02 -26.79
CA VAL A 104 14.05 -27.77 -27.54
C VAL A 104 13.38 -28.19 -28.86
N SER A 105 13.82 -27.64 -30.00
CA SER A 105 13.36 -28.16 -31.29
C SER A 105 14.08 -29.48 -31.52
N THR A 106 13.37 -30.60 -31.39
CA THR A 106 13.91 -31.90 -31.80
C THR A 106 14.08 -31.85 -33.31
N LYS A 107 15.33 -31.79 -33.80
CA LYS A 107 15.62 -31.97 -35.23
C LYS A 107 15.17 -33.39 -35.60
N LYS A 108 14.28 -33.48 -36.60
CA LYS A 108 13.91 -34.74 -37.25
C LYS A 108 15.01 -35.16 -38.21
#